data_AF-E6TDM7-F1
#
_entry.id   AF-E6TDM7-F1
#
_cell.length_a   1.000
_cell.length_b   1.000
_cell.length_c   1.000
_cell.angle_alpha   90.00
_cell.angle_beta   90.00
_cell.angle_gamma   90.00
#
_symmetry.space_group_name_H-M   'P 1'
#
loop_
_entity.id
_entity.type
_entity.pdbx_description
1 polymer ?
#
loop_
_entity_poly.entity_id
_entity_poly.type
_entity_poly.pdbx_seq_one_letter_code
_entity_poly.pdbx_strand_id
1 'polypeptide(L)'
;MSRPPDVDRLARSMLLLHGHDDEGHEHGHTPAPAESRPGSWRKAPDFTSDPDRAAAVRASSQADRERYLNSGLASVDCRFCHVSVKVKKLGPAHTSVQWTRDATQRCAHFTEIRDAGGDPARSPSCPRLADSIRHAVAEGCLEEYSSAPSPGDGEPSTSP
;
A
#
# COMPACT_ATOMS: atom_id res chain seq x y z
N MET A 1 -46.51 6.73 17.14
CA MET A 1 -45.95 7.03 15.80
C MET A 1 -44.84 8.06 16.00
N SER A 2 -43.57 7.63 15.96
CA SER A 2 -42.43 8.52 16.24
C SER A 2 -42.23 9.48 15.08
N ARG A 3 -42.29 10.78 15.37
CA ARG A 3 -42.04 11.86 14.41
C ARG A 3 -40.60 11.75 13.90
N PRO A 4 -40.36 11.84 12.58
CA PRO A 4 -39.00 11.81 12.05
C PRO A 4 -38.22 13.01 12.61
N PRO A 5 -36.95 12.84 12.98
CA PRO A 5 -36.14 13.91 13.54
C PRO A 5 -35.99 15.05 12.52
N ASP A 6 -36.05 16.27 13.04
CA ASP A 6 -35.89 17.50 12.29
C ASP A 6 -34.44 17.62 11.79
N VAL A 7 -34.26 17.43 10.48
CA VAL A 7 -32.96 17.42 9.80
C VAL A 7 -32.24 18.75 9.95
N ASP A 8 -32.96 19.87 9.94
CA ASP A 8 -32.36 21.21 10.07
C ASP A 8 -31.83 21.45 11.48
N ARG A 9 -32.56 20.96 12.50
CA ARG A 9 -32.10 21.00 13.89
C ARG A 9 -30.85 20.15 14.09
N LEU A 10 -30.80 18.97 13.47
CA LEU A 10 -29.64 18.10 13.54
C LEU A 10 -28.43 18.72 12.84
N ALA A 11 -28.62 19.33 11.67
CA ALA A 11 -27.56 20.02 10.93
C ALA A 11 -26.98 21.21 11.72
N ARG A 12 -27.83 22.03 12.35
CA ARG A 12 -27.39 23.15 13.20
C ARG A 12 -26.66 22.67 14.45
N SER A 13 -27.12 21.58 15.07
CA SER A 13 -26.43 20.94 16.20
C SER A 13 -25.04 20.42 15.81
N MET A 14 -24.93 19.78 14.64
CA MET A 14 -23.65 19.29 14.11
C MET A 14 -22.68 20.43 13.79
N LEU A 15 -23.17 21.53 13.22
CA LEU A 15 -22.38 22.75 12.97
C LEU A 15 -21.91 23.43 14.26
N LEU A 16 -22.70 23.38 15.33
CA LEU A 16 -22.32 23.90 16.65
C LEU A 16 -21.30 23.00 17.37
N LEU A 17 -21.36 21.69 17.15
CA LEU A 17 -20.39 20.74 17.70
C LEU A 17 -19.05 20.79 16.95
N HIS A 18 -19.08 21.06 15.64
CA HIS A 18 -17.90 21.27 14.81
C HIS A 18 -17.52 22.76 14.81
N GLY A 19 -17.23 23.31 16.00
CA GLY A 19 -16.87 24.70 16.24
C GLY A 19 -16.27 25.43 15.03
N HIS A 20 -16.79 26.63 14.75
CA HIS A 20 -16.20 27.56 13.80
C HIS A 20 -14.86 28.05 14.36
N ASP A 21 -13.81 27.26 14.13
CA ASP A 21 -12.43 27.57 14.49
C ASP A 21 -11.87 28.58 13.46
N ASP A 22 -12.24 29.85 13.60
CA ASP A 22 -11.52 30.99 13.00
C ASP A 22 -10.71 31.79 14.06
N GLU A 23 -10.59 31.26 15.29
CA GLU A 23 -9.85 31.89 16.38
C GLU A 23 -8.51 31.14 16.62
N GLY A 24 -7.41 31.88 16.50
CA GLY A 24 -6.05 31.38 16.34
C GLY A 24 -5.55 30.41 17.42
N HIS A 25 -5.08 29.24 16.97
CA HIS A 25 -4.16 28.42 17.73
C HIS A 25 -2.74 28.97 17.61
N GLU A 26 -2.33 29.74 18.62
CA GLU A 26 -0.96 30.18 18.84
C GLU A 26 -0.07 28.98 19.19
N HIS A 27 0.47 28.31 18.18
CA HIS A 27 1.68 27.52 18.35
C HIS A 27 2.86 28.46 18.11
N GLY A 28 3.53 28.84 19.21
CA GLY A 28 4.58 29.85 19.26
C GLY A 28 5.59 29.76 18.11
N HIS A 29 5.45 30.65 17.13
CA HIS A 29 6.45 30.93 16.12
C HIS A 29 7.00 32.33 16.40
N THR A 30 8.26 32.39 16.79
CA THR A 30 9.05 33.62 16.76
C THR A 30 8.99 34.20 15.34
N PRO A 31 8.55 35.45 15.12
CA PRO A 31 8.34 35.97 13.79
C PRO A 31 9.68 36.32 13.14
N ALA A 32 10.07 35.59 12.10
CA ALA A 32 11.08 36.04 11.15
C ALA A 32 10.45 37.03 10.14
N PRO A 33 11.20 38.01 9.61
CA PRO A 33 10.61 39.09 8.84
C PRO A 33 10.09 38.64 7.48
N ALA A 34 9.08 39.38 7.04
CA ALA A 34 8.12 39.07 6.01
C ALA A 34 8.66 39.14 4.58
N GLU A 35 8.97 37.98 3.99
CA GLU A 35 8.96 37.80 2.52
C GLU A 35 8.61 36.34 2.16
N SER A 36 7.35 35.93 2.34
CA SER A 36 6.87 34.66 1.76
C SER A 36 5.36 34.73 1.50
N ARG A 37 4.99 34.66 0.22
CA ARG A 37 3.60 34.62 -0.28
C ARG A 37 2.87 33.37 0.27
N PRO A 38 1.52 33.37 0.34
CA PRO A 38 0.76 32.20 0.76
C PRO A 38 0.79 31.15 -0.37
N GLY A 39 1.86 30.37 -0.42
CA GLY A 39 2.12 29.39 -1.47
C GLY A 39 2.24 27.99 -0.88
N SER A 40 1.34 27.10 -1.28
CA SER A 40 1.44 25.64 -1.18
C SER A 40 1.88 25.13 0.19
N TRP A 41 0.91 24.85 1.07
CA TRP A 41 1.16 23.96 2.19
C TRP A 41 1.43 22.56 1.63
N ARG A 42 2.67 22.28 1.21
CA ARG A 42 3.16 20.92 1.14
C ARG A 42 3.33 20.46 2.59
N LYS A 43 2.68 19.36 2.96
CA LYS A 43 2.92 18.75 4.29
C LYS A 43 4.37 18.29 4.48
N ALA A 44 5.16 18.23 3.42
CA ALA A 44 6.56 17.89 3.43
C ALA A 44 7.41 19.03 2.84
N PRO A 45 8.54 19.40 3.47
CA PRO A 45 9.50 20.32 2.87
C PRO A 45 10.00 19.82 1.51
N ASP A 46 10.31 20.71 0.58
CA ASP A 46 10.73 20.34 -0.78
C ASP A 46 12.25 20.09 -0.94
N PHE A 47 13.05 20.39 0.09
CA PHE A 47 14.51 20.22 0.16
C PHE A 47 15.27 20.76 -1.07
N THR A 48 14.70 21.70 -1.81
CA THR A 48 15.29 22.18 -3.08
C THR A 48 16.64 22.85 -2.88
N SER A 49 16.85 23.48 -1.72
CA SER A 49 18.10 24.15 -1.34
C SER A 49 19.17 23.21 -0.77
N ASP A 50 18.84 21.94 -0.55
CA ASP A 50 19.72 20.95 0.10
C ASP A 50 19.67 19.62 -0.69
N PRO A 51 20.52 19.47 -1.72
CA PRO A 51 20.48 18.30 -2.60
C PRO A 51 20.84 17.00 -1.87
N ASP A 52 21.68 17.06 -0.85
CA ASP A 52 22.08 15.89 -0.06
C ASP A 52 20.92 15.40 0.80
N ARG A 53 20.21 16.31 1.47
CA ARG A 53 18.99 15.96 2.21
C ARG A 53 17.88 15.48 1.29
N ALA A 54 17.71 16.09 0.13
CA ALA A 54 16.76 15.63 -0.89
C ALA A 54 17.11 14.20 -1.39
N ALA A 55 18.40 13.87 -1.54
CA ALA A 55 18.84 12.52 -1.89
C ALA A 55 18.59 11.52 -0.77
N ALA A 56 18.89 11.88 0.48
CA ALA A 56 18.65 11.03 1.66
C ALA A 56 17.16 10.69 1.83
N VAL A 57 16.27 11.68 1.68
CA VAL A 57 14.81 11.47 1.77
C VAL A 57 14.30 10.56 0.65
N ARG A 58 14.81 10.72 -0.58
CA ARG A 58 14.48 9.82 -1.70
C ARG A 58 14.95 8.38 -1.44
N ALA A 59 16.16 8.20 -0.91
CA ALA A 59 16.70 6.89 -0.57
C ALA A 59 15.86 6.22 0.53
N SER A 60 15.51 6.94 1.60
CA SER A 60 14.62 6.45 2.66
C SER A 60 13.25 6.06 2.11
N SER A 61 12.65 6.90 1.25
CA SER A 61 11.35 6.62 0.63
C SER A 61 11.39 5.38 -0.26
N GLN A 62 12.51 5.12 -0.93
CA GLN A 62 12.71 3.91 -1.74
C GLN A 62 12.88 2.67 -0.86
N ALA A 63 13.65 2.75 0.21
CA ALA A 63 13.84 1.66 1.16
C ALA A 63 12.52 1.28 1.85
N ASP A 64 11.74 2.28 2.28
CA ASP A 64 10.41 2.04 2.85
C ASP A 64 9.48 1.38 1.83
N ARG A 65 9.43 1.89 0.59
CA ARG A 65 8.64 1.27 -0.48
C ARG A 65 9.03 -0.19 -0.72
N GLU A 66 10.32 -0.48 -0.79
CA GLU A 66 10.83 -1.84 -1.00
C GLU A 66 10.40 -2.76 0.15
N ARG A 67 10.52 -2.30 1.40
CA ARG A 67 10.04 -3.02 2.59
C ARG A 67 8.54 -3.27 2.51
N TYR A 68 7.74 -2.25 2.21
CA TYR A 68 6.28 -2.38 2.11
C TYR A 68 5.85 -3.36 1.02
N LEU A 69 6.49 -3.31 -0.15
CA LEU A 69 6.08 -4.10 -1.30
C LEU A 69 6.63 -5.52 -1.30
N ASN A 70 7.82 -5.76 -0.75
CA ASN A 70 8.52 -7.04 -0.93
C ASN A 70 8.76 -7.84 0.37
N SER A 71 8.48 -7.28 1.55
CA SER A 71 8.72 -7.99 2.81
C SER A 71 7.86 -9.26 2.97
N GLY A 72 8.54 -10.38 3.23
CA GLY A 72 7.90 -11.68 3.45
C GLY A 72 7.30 -12.33 2.21
N LEU A 73 7.59 -11.82 1.02
CA LEU A 73 7.16 -12.46 -0.23
C LEU A 73 8.26 -13.38 -0.77
N ALA A 74 7.90 -14.64 -1.00
CA ALA A 74 8.75 -15.60 -1.69
C ALA A 74 8.45 -15.58 -3.19
N SER A 75 9.48 -15.81 -4.02
CA SER A 75 9.27 -16.05 -5.45
C SER A 75 8.71 -17.46 -5.64
N VAL A 76 7.63 -17.59 -6.40
CA VAL A 76 7.06 -18.88 -6.81
C VAL A 76 6.92 -18.88 -8.32
N ASP A 77 7.44 -19.93 -8.95
CA ASP A 77 7.29 -20.14 -10.39
C ASP A 77 6.09 -21.03 -10.67
N CYS A 78 5.27 -20.63 -11.64
CA CYS A 78 4.21 -21.50 -12.14
C CYS A 78 4.83 -22.73 -12.81
N ARG A 79 4.53 -23.93 -12.33
CA ARG A 79 5.08 -25.19 -12.89
C ARG A 79 4.59 -25.50 -14.31
N PHE A 80 3.57 -24.77 -14.78
CA PHE A 80 3.00 -24.95 -16.11
C PHE A 80 3.60 -23.98 -17.15
N CYS A 81 3.60 -22.67 -16.87
CA CYS A 81 4.04 -21.64 -17.82
C CYS A 81 5.31 -20.90 -17.39
N HIS A 82 5.92 -21.28 -16.26
CA HIS A 82 7.18 -20.76 -15.74
C HIS A 82 7.23 -19.25 -15.48
N VAL A 83 6.07 -18.59 -15.39
CA VAL A 83 6.02 -17.20 -14.93
C VAL A 83 6.31 -17.13 -13.44
N SER A 84 7.18 -16.20 -13.05
CA SER A 84 7.52 -15.94 -11.65
C SER A 84 6.61 -14.89 -11.05
N VAL A 85 6.07 -15.18 -9.87
CA VAL A 85 5.27 -14.24 -9.07
C VAL A 85 5.80 -14.15 -7.64
N LYS A 86 5.41 -13.11 -6.92
CA LYS A 86 5.73 -12.94 -5.50
C LYS A 86 4.53 -13.34 -4.65
N VAL A 87 4.71 -14.27 -3.72
CA VAL A 87 3.64 -14.90 -2.94
C VAL A 87 3.92 -14.81 -1.45
N LYS A 88 2.88 -14.47 -0.68
CA LYS A 88 2.88 -14.48 0.78
C LYS A 88 1.62 -15.17 1.27
N LYS A 89 1.75 -16.26 2.03
CA LYS A 89 0.62 -16.89 2.72
C LYS A 89 0.38 -16.20 4.05
N LEU A 90 -0.87 -15.81 4.27
CA LEU A 90 -1.36 -15.22 5.53
C LEU A 90 -2.22 -16.23 6.31
N GLY A 91 -2.37 -17.45 5.77
CA GLY A 91 -3.04 -18.59 6.36
C GLY A 91 -3.53 -19.60 5.31
N PRO A 92 -4.22 -20.68 5.71
CA PRO A 92 -4.66 -21.75 4.82
C PRO A 92 -5.50 -21.25 3.65
N ALA A 93 -6.46 -20.36 3.91
CA ALA A 93 -7.36 -19.79 2.90
C ALA A 93 -6.89 -18.45 2.32
N HIS A 94 -5.88 -17.80 2.91
CA HIS A 94 -5.47 -16.45 2.54
C HIS A 94 -4.07 -16.43 1.92
N THR A 95 -4.00 -16.12 0.64
CA THR A 95 -2.75 -15.98 -0.11
C THR A 95 -2.73 -14.64 -0.80
N SER A 96 -1.71 -13.82 -0.52
CA SER A 96 -1.40 -12.63 -1.30
C SER A 96 -0.48 -13.01 -2.45
N VAL A 97 -0.86 -12.66 -3.67
CA VAL A 97 -0.07 -12.90 -4.87
C VAL A 97 0.12 -11.57 -5.58
N GLN A 98 1.37 -11.14 -5.72
CA GLN A 98 1.73 -9.98 -6.50
C GLN A 98 2.16 -10.41 -7.90
N TRP A 99 1.47 -9.82 -8.87
CA TRP A 99 1.70 -10.05 -10.29
C TRP A 99 2.45 -8.87 -10.90
N THR A 100 3.54 -9.14 -11.61
CA THR A 100 4.18 -8.15 -12.46
C THR A 100 3.45 -8.07 -13.80
N ARG A 101 3.64 -6.95 -14.52
CA ARG A 101 3.08 -6.79 -15.87
C ARG A 101 3.56 -7.90 -16.82
N ASP A 102 4.84 -8.27 -16.75
CA ASP A 102 5.42 -9.33 -17.57
C ASP A 102 4.81 -10.71 -17.25
N ALA A 103 4.69 -11.07 -15.96
CA ALA A 103 4.08 -12.33 -15.55
C ALA A 103 2.62 -12.44 -16.02
N THR A 104 1.85 -11.35 -15.90
CA THR A 104 0.46 -11.30 -16.37
C THR A 104 0.38 -11.46 -17.90
N GLN A 105 1.31 -10.88 -18.65
CA GLN A 105 1.37 -11.00 -20.11
C GLN A 105 1.73 -12.41 -20.57
N ARG A 106 2.70 -13.06 -19.90
CA ARG A 106 3.22 -14.39 -20.27
C ARG A 106 2.40 -15.58 -19.74
N CYS A 107 1.50 -15.34 -18.78
CA CYS A 107 0.69 -16.40 -18.21
C CYS A 107 -0.20 -17.08 -19.28
N ALA A 108 -0.03 -18.39 -19.46
CA ALA A 108 -0.81 -19.17 -20.44
C ALA A 108 -2.31 -19.09 -20.18
N HIS A 109 -2.77 -19.21 -18.93
CA HIS A 109 -4.20 -19.12 -18.59
C HIS A 109 -4.79 -17.74 -18.91
N PHE A 110 -4.05 -16.67 -18.63
CA PHE A 110 -4.49 -15.32 -18.97
C PHE A 110 -4.45 -15.06 -20.47
N THR A 111 -3.58 -15.75 -21.21
CA THR A 111 -3.57 -15.72 -22.68
C THR A 111 -4.81 -16.43 -23.22
N GLU A 112 -5.14 -17.63 -22.73
CA GLU A 112 -6.36 -18.36 -23.08
C GLU A 112 -7.63 -17.49 -22.85
N ILE A 113 -7.69 -16.74 -21.75
CA ILE A 113 -8.81 -15.81 -21.49
C ILE A 113 -8.86 -14.69 -22.53
N ARG A 114 -7.72 -14.08 -22.88
CA ARG A 114 -7.67 -12.99 -23.88
C ARG A 114 -8.09 -13.50 -25.27
N ASP A 115 -7.63 -14.69 -25.64
CA ASP A 115 -7.94 -15.31 -26.93
C ASP A 115 -9.42 -15.66 -27.05
N ALA A 116 -10.07 -16.01 -25.92
CA ALA A 116 -11.51 -16.18 -25.83
C ALA A 116 -12.30 -14.84 -25.81
N GLY A 117 -11.62 -13.69 -25.93
CA GLY A 117 -12.22 -12.35 -25.88
C GLY A 117 -12.56 -11.86 -24.46
N GLY A 118 -12.07 -12.54 -23.42
CA GLY A 118 -12.27 -12.18 -22.02
C GLY A 118 -11.21 -11.23 -21.47
N ASP A 119 -11.49 -10.69 -20.28
CA ASP A 119 -10.57 -9.84 -19.53
C ASP A 119 -9.92 -10.62 -18.36
N PRO A 120 -8.60 -10.86 -18.36
CA PRO A 120 -7.94 -11.56 -17.27
C PRO A 120 -8.03 -10.83 -15.93
N ALA A 121 -8.27 -9.52 -15.90
CA ALA A 121 -8.47 -8.77 -14.65
C ALA A 121 -9.78 -9.17 -13.92
N ARG A 122 -10.73 -9.81 -14.63
CA ARG A 122 -11.97 -10.34 -14.05
C ARG A 122 -11.84 -11.79 -13.58
N SER A 123 -10.72 -12.45 -13.85
CA SER A 123 -10.45 -13.78 -13.34
C SER A 123 -9.87 -13.70 -11.92
N PRO A 124 -10.36 -14.48 -10.95
CA PRO A 124 -9.90 -14.41 -9.57
C PRO A 124 -8.41 -14.77 -9.40
N SER A 125 -7.90 -15.73 -10.18
CA SER A 125 -6.46 -16.06 -10.27
C SER A 125 -6.21 -17.12 -11.35
N CYS A 126 -4.94 -17.40 -11.67
CA CYS A 126 -4.58 -18.55 -12.49
C CYS A 126 -4.65 -19.85 -11.66
N PRO A 127 -5.51 -20.83 -12.02
CA PRO A 127 -5.66 -22.07 -11.26
C PRO A 127 -4.37 -22.91 -11.27
N ARG A 128 -3.65 -22.94 -12.40
CA ARG A 128 -2.36 -23.65 -12.52
C ARG A 128 -1.27 -23.06 -11.59
N LEU A 129 -1.31 -21.75 -11.36
CA LEU A 129 -0.44 -21.11 -10.37
C LEU A 129 -0.88 -21.47 -8.94
N ALA A 130 -2.19 -21.46 -8.65
CA ALA A 130 -2.68 -21.84 -7.33
C ALA A 130 -2.24 -23.26 -6.94
N ASP A 131 -2.23 -24.19 -7.89
CA ASP A 131 -1.70 -25.55 -7.70
C ASP A 131 -0.20 -25.53 -7.42
N SER A 132 0.56 -24.71 -8.16
CA SER A 132 2.01 -24.53 -7.96
C SER A 132 2.32 -23.96 -6.57
N ILE A 133 1.52 -23.01 -6.08
CA ILE A 133 1.64 -22.45 -4.72
C ILE A 133 1.38 -23.52 -3.67
N ARG A 134 0.31 -24.31 -3.81
CA ARG A 134 0.01 -25.41 -2.87
C ARG A 134 1.14 -26.44 -2.82
N HIS A 135 1.73 -26.75 -3.97
CA HIS A 135 2.89 -27.62 -4.03
C HIS A 135 4.12 -26.99 -3.35
N ALA A 136 4.40 -25.70 -3.58
CA ALA A 136 5.51 -25.01 -2.90
C ALA A 136 5.37 -25.01 -1.38
N VAL A 137 4.13 -24.93 -0.85
CA VAL A 137 3.87 -25.08 0.59
C VAL A 137 4.14 -26.52 1.05
N ALA A 138 3.66 -27.52 0.31
CA ALA A 138 3.84 -28.93 0.65
C ALA A 138 5.32 -29.35 0.69
N GLU A 139 6.15 -28.80 -0.22
CA GLU A 139 7.61 -29.04 -0.26
C GLU A 139 8.39 -28.17 0.76
N GLY A 140 7.71 -27.30 1.52
CA GLY A 140 8.36 -26.38 2.45
C GLY A 140 9.14 -25.23 1.79
N CYS A 141 9.02 -25.04 0.48
CA CYS A 141 9.61 -23.91 -0.25
C CYS A 141 8.85 -22.59 -0.01
N LEU A 142 7.59 -22.66 0.41
CA LEU A 142 6.77 -21.52 0.80
C LEU A 142 6.20 -21.75 2.21
N GLU A 143 6.39 -20.79 3.10
CA GLU A 143 5.84 -20.84 4.46
C GLU A 143 4.29 -20.77 4.41
N GLU A 144 3.60 -21.60 5.18
CA GLU A 144 2.12 -21.59 5.23
C GLU A 144 1.55 -20.35 5.94
N TYR A 145 2.33 -19.78 6.86
CA TYR A 145 2.04 -18.53 7.55
C TYR A 145 3.31 -17.70 7.56
N SER A 146 3.33 -16.60 6.81
CA SER A 146 4.53 -15.76 6.76
C SER A 146 4.86 -15.17 8.13
N SER A 147 6.08 -15.46 8.59
CA SER A 147 6.66 -14.93 9.83
C SER A 147 7.17 -13.48 9.69
N ALA A 148 7.15 -12.91 8.49
CA ALA A 148 7.67 -11.57 8.25
C ALA A 148 6.80 -10.51 8.94
N PRO A 149 7.42 -9.56 9.68
CA PRO A 149 6.71 -8.51 10.40
C PRO A 149 5.89 -7.65 9.44
N SER A 150 4.79 -7.09 9.93
CA SER A 150 3.97 -6.18 9.14
C SER A 150 4.80 -4.94 8.78
N PRO A 151 4.82 -4.53 7.49
CA PRO A 151 5.47 -3.30 7.12
C PRO A 151 4.67 -2.14 7.71
N GLY A 152 5.22 -1.49 8.74
CA GLY A 152 4.55 -0.40 9.46
C GLY A 152 4.94 -0.32 10.93
N ASP A 153 5.36 -1.45 11.52
CA ASP A 153 6.03 -1.43 12.81
C ASP A 153 7.48 -0.99 12.55
N GLY A 154 7.76 0.30 12.69
CA GLY A 154 9.11 0.83 12.51
C GLY A 154 10.08 0.00 13.35
N GLU A 155 11.09 -0.60 12.71
CA GLU A 155 12.15 -1.26 13.47
C GLU A 155 12.78 -0.20 14.40
N PRO A 156 13.02 -0.52 15.69
CA PRO A 156 13.75 0.39 16.55
C PRO A 156 15.08 0.64 15.88
N SER A 157 15.31 1.89 15.48
CA SER A 157 16.56 2.35 14.92
C SER A 157 17.65 2.03 15.94
N THR A 158 18.35 0.91 15.75
CA THR A 158 19.49 0.55 16.56
C THR A 158 20.67 1.29 15.95
N SER A 159 20.72 2.60 16.23
CA SER A 159 21.90 3.42 15.94
C SER A 159 22.93 3.17 17.04
N PRO A 160 24.22 2.93 16.70
CA PRO A 160 25.31 2.93 17.67
C PRO A 160 25.61 4.33 18.22
#